data_AF-A0A5B9EFE5-F1
#
_entry.id   AF-A0A5B9EFE5-F1
#
_cell.length_a   1.000
_cell.length_b   1.000
_cell.length_c   1.000
_cell.angle_alpha   90.00
_cell.angle_beta   90.00
_cell.angle_gamma   90.00
#
_symmetry.space_group_name_H-M   'P 1'
#
loop_
_entity.id
_entity.type
_entity.pdbx_description
1 polymer ?
#
loop_
_entity_poly.entity_id
_entity_poly.type
_entity_poly.pdbx_seq_one_letter_code
_entity_poly.pdbx_strand_id
1 'polypeptide(L)'
;MNPHLAVEAPADRQAEWAEVLADYDQHCHDVVRLNRQNFKTELPVHLLNTEDRYRYMRNPNKPPAELAHGAGMHQFTEVFFNTNHTLALVEEGMWCGSLCGNWMWVVLQRKQDGWEMLPWVRAAAFS
;
A
#
# COMPACT_ATOMS: atom_id res chain seq x y z
N MET A 1 4.06 1.75 9.44
CA MET A 1 5.22 2.60 9.87
C MET A 1 4.78 4.07 9.88
N ASN A 2 5.30 4.99 10.69
CA ASN A 2 4.87 6.40 10.62
C ASN A 2 5.54 7.12 9.42
N PRO A 3 4.78 7.69 8.44
CA PRO A 3 5.36 8.32 7.25
C PRO A 3 6.13 9.61 7.56
N HIS A 4 5.80 10.30 8.66
CA HIS A 4 6.52 11.50 9.12
C HIS A 4 8.01 11.24 9.40
N LEU A 5 8.38 9.99 9.68
CA LEU A 5 9.75 9.57 9.99
C LEU A 5 10.40 8.76 8.87
N ALA A 6 9.60 8.16 8.00
CA ALA A 6 10.04 7.19 7.02
C ALA A 6 10.28 7.79 5.62
N VAL A 7 9.77 9.00 5.38
CA VAL A 7 9.81 9.67 4.08
C VAL A 7 10.41 11.06 4.25
N GLU A 8 11.37 11.41 3.39
CA GLU A 8 11.97 12.73 3.37
C GLU A 8 11.87 13.34 1.98
N ALA A 9 11.00 14.32 1.83
CA ALA A 9 10.87 15.09 0.60
C ALA A 9 12.08 16.03 0.40
N PRO A 10 12.50 16.29 -0.85
CA PRO A 10 13.42 17.36 -1.19
C PRO A 10 12.96 18.73 -0.67
N ALA A 11 13.90 19.61 -0.36
CA ALA A 11 13.62 20.90 0.27
C ALA A 11 12.62 21.78 -0.51
N ASP A 12 12.66 21.72 -1.84
CA ASP A 12 11.78 22.46 -2.74
C ASP A 12 10.35 21.90 -2.81
N ARG A 13 10.10 20.71 -2.25
CA ARG A 13 8.80 20.02 -2.27
C ARG A 13 8.21 19.75 -0.89
N GLN A 14 8.78 20.37 0.15
CA GLN A 14 8.32 20.22 1.53
C GLN A 14 6.87 20.70 1.73
N ALA A 15 6.43 21.76 1.03
CA ALA A 15 5.06 22.25 1.12
C ALA A 15 4.04 21.23 0.59
N GLU A 16 4.28 20.68 -0.61
CA GLU A 16 3.43 19.63 -1.19
C GLU A 16 3.39 18.38 -0.30
N TRP A 17 4.53 18.02 0.31
CA TRP A 17 4.62 16.88 1.20
C TRP A 17 3.85 17.09 2.52
N ALA A 18 3.89 18.31 3.08
CA ALA A 18 3.13 18.66 4.27
C ALA A 18 1.61 18.50 4.05
N GLU A 19 1.11 18.79 2.85
CA GLU A 19 -0.30 18.54 2.50
C GLU A 19 -0.64 17.04 2.51
N VAL A 20 0.23 16.20 1.95
CA VAL A 20 0.04 14.74 1.97
C VAL A 20 0.04 14.20 3.40
N LEU A 21 0.94 14.70 4.26
CA LEU A 21 0.98 14.32 5.67
C LEU A 21 -0.26 14.78 6.44
N ALA A 22 -0.79 15.96 6.11
CA ALA A 22 -2.05 16.42 6.70
C ALA A 22 -3.24 15.52 6.31
N ASP A 23 -3.31 15.09 5.06
CA ASP A 23 -4.32 14.14 4.58
C ASP A 23 -4.16 12.77 5.27
N TYR A 24 -2.93 12.28 5.41
CA TYR A 24 -2.63 11.10 6.21
C TYR A 24 -3.09 11.24 7.66
N ASP A 25 -2.73 12.32 8.35
CA ASP A 25 -3.08 12.52 9.76
C ASP A 25 -4.60 12.57 9.97
N GLN A 26 -5.33 13.10 8.99
CA GLN A 26 -6.78 13.18 9.00
C GLN A 26 -7.46 11.83 8.71
N HIS A 27 -6.91 11.02 7.81
CA HIS A 27 -7.59 9.85 7.24
C HIS A 27 -6.93 8.50 7.55
N CYS A 28 -5.79 8.46 8.25
CA CYS A 28 -5.07 7.20 8.53
C CYS A 28 -5.84 6.16 9.37
N HIS A 29 -6.98 6.54 9.96
CA HIS A 29 -7.86 5.65 10.72
C HIS A 29 -9.19 5.37 10.01
N ASP A 30 -9.37 5.91 8.80
CA ASP A 30 -10.53 5.62 7.99
C ASP A 30 -10.48 4.17 7.48
N VAL A 31 -11.67 3.63 7.23
CA VAL A 31 -11.84 2.24 6.79
C VAL A 31 -12.58 2.21 5.47
N VAL A 32 -11.84 2.29 4.37
CA VAL A 32 -12.36 1.98 3.03
C VAL A 32 -12.49 0.47 2.83
N ARG A 33 -13.73 0.00 2.67
CA ARG A 33 -14.02 -1.40 2.39
C ARG A 33 -14.27 -1.64 0.91
N LEU A 34 -13.33 -2.30 0.24
CA LEU A 34 -13.49 -2.74 -1.14
C LEU A 34 -14.50 -3.90 -1.23
N ASN A 35 -15.42 -3.82 -2.20
CA ASN A 35 -16.38 -4.87 -2.49
C ASN A 35 -15.91 -5.69 -3.70
N ARG A 36 -15.78 -7.01 -3.55
CA ARG A 36 -15.43 -7.96 -4.62
C ARG A 36 -16.31 -7.86 -5.87
N GLN A 37 -17.57 -7.46 -5.71
CA GLN A 37 -18.50 -7.29 -6.83
C GLN A 37 -18.17 -6.06 -7.67
N ASN A 38 -17.66 -5.00 -7.04
CA ASN A 38 -17.43 -3.70 -7.68
C ASN A 38 -15.96 -3.46 -8.02
N PHE A 39 -15.03 -4.07 -7.27
CA PHE A 39 -13.61 -4.01 -7.54
C PHE A 39 -13.28 -4.96 -8.69
N LYS A 40 -13.33 -4.42 -9.92
CA LYS A 40 -12.90 -5.09 -11.15
C LYS A 40 -11.50 -4.59 -11.50
N THR A 41 -10.61 -5.52 -11.78
CA THR A 41 -9.25 -5.22 -12.22
C THR A 41 -8.88 -6.20 -13.32
N GLU A 42 -8.06 -5.74 -14.26
CA GLU A 42 -7.52 -6.56 -15.33
C GLU A 42 -6.39 -7.47 -14.82
N LEU A 43 -5.80 -7.12 -13.66
CA LEU A 43 -4.78 -7.93 -13.02
C LEU A 43 -5.41 -9.21 -12.46
N PRO A 44 -4.73 -10.36 -12.53
CA PRO A 44 -5.22 -11.64 -12.01
C PRO A 44 -5.09 -11.70 -10.48
N VAL A 45 -5.69 -10.73 -9.78
CA VAL A 45 -5.63 -10.62 -8.32
C VAL A 45 -6.94 -11.07 -7.67
N HIS A 46 -6.83 -11.66 -6.49
CA HIS A 46 -7.96 -12.04 -5.67
C HIS A 46 -8.05 -11.11 -4.46
N LEU A 47 -9.12 -10.32 -4.37
CA LEU A 47 -9.33 -9.43 -3.22
C LEU A 47 -9.66 -10.27 -1.99
N LEU A 48 -8.79 -10.30 -0.98
CA LEU A 48 -9.00 -11.05 0.26
C LEU A 48 -9.87 -10.27 1.25
N ASN A 49 -10.74 -10.98 1.98
CA ASN A 49 -11.35 -10.46 3.20
C ASN A 49 -10.51 -10.88 4.42
N THR A 50 -10.91 -10.46 5.63
CA THR A 50 -10.19 -10.78 6.87
C THR A 50 -10.03 -12.29 7.11
N GLU A 51 -11.06 -13.08 6.81
CA GLU A 51 -11.05 -14.53 7.00
C GLU A 51 -10.11 -15.22 5.99
N ASP A 52 -10.19 -14.84 4.72
CA ASP A 52 -9.33 -15.38 3.66
C ASP A 52 -7.86 -15.04 3.91
N ARG A 53 -7.58 -13.81 4.35
CA ARG A 53 -6.24 -13.41 4.81
C ARG A 53 -5.76 -14.32 5.95
N TYR A 54 -6.58 -14.53 6.98
CA TYR A 54 -6.19 -15.38 8.10
C TYR A 54 -5.93 -16.83 7.66
N ARG A 55 -6.80 -17.39 6.81
CA ARG A 55 -6.64 -18.75 6.26
C ARG A 55 -5.37 -18.89 5.44
N TYR A 56 -5.05 -17.90 4.61
CA TYR A 56 -3.81 -17.85 3.82
C TYR A 56 -2.58 -17.75 4.74
N MET A 57 -2.62 -16.87 5.74
CA MET A 57 -1.49 -16.63 6.64
C MET A 57 -1.21 -17.79 7.61
N ARG A 58 -2.24 -18.55 8.01
CA ARG A 58 -2.11 -19.64 8.99
C ARG A 58 -1.26 -20.81 8.49
N ASN A 59 -1.32 -21.13 7.20
CA ASN A 59 -0.53 -22.21 6.61
C ASN A 59 -0.11 -21.86 5.18
N PRO A 60 0.92 -21.00 5.00
CA PRO A 60 1.35 -20.57 3.67
C PRO A 60 1.84 -21.71 2.78
N ASN A 61 2.31 -22.83 3.37
CA ASN A 61 2.77 -23.99 2.62
C ASN A 61 1.63 -24.87 2.09
N LYS A 62 0.42 -24.70 2.64
CA LYS A 62 -0.80 -25.40 2.22
C LYS A 62 -1.99 -24.44 2.31
N PRO A 63 -2.02 -23.39 1.48
CA PRO A 63 -3.15 -22.48 1.43
C PRO A 63 -4.40 -23.23 0.95
N PRO A 64 -5.60 -22.68 1.19
CA PRO A 64 -6.82 -23.17 0.56
C PRO A 64 -6.68 -23.29 -0.96
N ALA A 65 -7.35 -24.28 -1.57
CA ALA A 65 -7.20 -24.58 -3.00
C ALA A 65 -7.48 -23.36 -3.89
N GLU A 66 -8.43 -22.51 -3.50
CA GLU A 66 -8.80 -21.27 -4.18
C GLU A 66 -7.71 -20.18 -4.13
N LEU A 67 -6.75 -20.29 -3.21
CA LEU A 67 -5.62 -19.35 -3.04
C LEU A 67 -4.27 -19.99 -3.39
N ALA A 68 -4.24 -21.28 -3.76
CA ALA A 68 -3.01 -22.04 -3.95
C ALA A 68 -2.11 -21.57 -5.10
N HIS A 69 -2.69 -20.82 -6.05
CA HIS A 69 -1.95 -20.23 -7.17
C HIS A 69 -1.43 -18.82 -6.88
N GLY A 70 -1.72 -18.25 -5.69
CA GLY A 70 -1.23 -16.93 -5.32
C GLY A 70 0.27 -16.94 -5.03
N ALA A 71 1.03 -16.10 -5.74
CA ALA A 71 2.47 -15.93 -5.53
C ALA A 71 2.81 -15.22 -4.20
N GLY A 72 1.84 -14.50 -3.63
CA GLY A 72 1.97 -13.77 -2.37
C GLY A 72 0.71 -12.96 -2.08
N MET A 73 0.68 -12.36 -0.89
CA MET A 73 -0.34 -11.43 -0.46
C MET A 73 0.23 -10.02 -0.49
N HIS A 74 -0.47 -9.10 -1.15
CA HIS A 74 -0.21 -7.66 -1.04
C HIS A 74 -1.33 -7.00 -0.23
N GLN A 75 -0.95 -6.04 0.60
CA GLN A 75 -1.84 -5.19 1.38
C GLN A 75 -1.48 -3.74 1.06
N PHE A 76 -2.51 -2.91 0.89
CA PHE A 76 -2.35 -1.48 0.69
C PHE A 76 -3.16 -0.74 1.75
N THR A 77 -2.68 0.42 2.20
CA THR A 77 -3.52 1.39 2.91
C THR A 77 -4.41 2.14 1.92
N GLU A 78 -5.20 3.06 2.44
CA GLU A 78 -5.71 4.16 1.63
C GLU A 78 -4.57 4.97 1.02
N VAL A 79 -4.91 5.73 -0.03
CA VAL A 79 -3.97 6.61 -0.73
C VAL A 79 -4.23 8.03 -0.26
N PHE A 80 -3.20 8.68 0.27
CA PHE A 80 -3.25 10.05 0.77
C PHE A 80 -2.69 11.00 -0.28
N PHE A 81 -3.30 12.16 -0.47
CA PHE A 81 -2.95 13.08 -1.56
C PHE A 81 -2.61 14.49 -1.07
N ASN A 82 -1.83 15.21 -1.88
CA ASN A 82 -1.78 16.67 -1.77
C ASN A 82 -3.07 17.30 -2.36
N THR A 83 -3.30 18.59 -2.11
CA THR A 83 -4.54 19.28 -2.52
C THR A 83 -4.86 19.16 -4.01
N ASN A 84 -3.83 19.13 -4.86
CA ASN A 84 -3.98 19.08 -6.32
C ASN A 84 -4.02 17.65 -6.90
N HIS A 85 -3.94 16.61 -6.06
CA HIS A 85 -3.84 15.21 -6.46
C HIS A 85 -2.73 14.95 -7.50
N THR A 86 -1.57 15.57 -7.29
CA THR A 86 -0.34 15.40 -8.10
C THR A 86 0.75 14.63 -7.35
N LEU A 87 0.61 14.47 -6.04
CA LEU A 87 1.49 13.71 -5.17
C LEU A 87 0.63 12.80 -4.30
N ALA A 88 1.05 11.55 -4.14
CA ALA A 88 0.31 10.55 -3.38
C ALA A 88 1.23 9.72 -2.49
N LEU A 89 0.68 9.22 -1.38
CA LEU A 89 1.33 8.33 -0.43
C LEU A 89 0.46 7.10 -0.19
N VAL A 90 1.08 5.92 -0.21
CA VAL A 90 0.44 4.65 0.13
C VAL A 90 1.44 3.75 0.85
N GLU A 91 1.02 3.01 1.87
CA GLU A 91 1.84 1.93 2.43
C GLU A 91 1.53 0.66 1.65
N GLU A 92 2.57 0.03 1.10
CA GLU A 92 2.49 -1.30 0.53
C GLU A 92 3.12 -2.30 1.51
N GLY A 93 2.35 -3.35 1.81
CA GLY A 93 2.83 -4.55 2.46
C GLY A 93 2.83 -5.72 1.48
N MET A 94 3.96 -6.39 1.30
CA MET A 94 4.05 -7.67 0.62
C MET A 94 4.33 -8.76 1.65
N TRP A 95 3.69 -9.91 1.50
CA TRP A 95 3.96 -11.12 2.27
C TRP A 95 3.91 -12.35 1.36
N CYS A 96 5.02 -13.08 1.23
CA CYS A 96 5.12 -14.27 0.38
C CYS A 96 5.18 -15.58 1.18
N GLY A 97 4.51 -15.64 2.34
CA GLY A 97 4.55 -16.79 3.23
C GLY A 97 5.59 -16.65 4.33
N SER A 98 6.24 -17.74 4.74
CA SER A 98 7.32 -17.71 5.74
C SER A 98 8.68 -17.30 5.18
N LEU A 99 8.74 -16.82 3.93
CA LEU A 99 9.99 -16.56 3.21
C LEU A 99 10.32 -15.07 3.08
N CYS A 100 9.31 -14.20 3.03
CA CYS A 100 9.50 -12.76 2.96
C CYS A 100 8.27 -12.00 3.44
N GLY A 101 8.50 -10.92 4.18
CA GLY A 101 7.55 -9.84 4.37
C GLY A 101 8.25 -8.49 4.33
N ASN A 102 7.65 -7.53 3.63
CA ASN A 102 8.14 -6.16 3.60
C ASN A 102 6.96 -5.19 3.67
N TRP A 103 7.08 -4.17 4.50
CA TRP A 103 6.14 -3.05 4.58
C TRP A 103 6.92 -1.76 4.40
N MET A 104 6.53 -1.00 3.38
CA MET A 104 7.17 0.27 3.06
C MET A 104 6.15 1.29 2.58
N TRP A 105 6.48 2.55 2.84
CA TRP A 105 5.80 3.66 2.18
C TRP A 105 6.22 3.73 0.72
N VAL A 106 5.32 4.20 -0.13
CA VAL A 106 5.55 4.53 -1.53
C VAL A 106 5.00 5.92 -1.77
N VAL A 107 5.87 6.81 -2.27
CA VAL A 107 5.47 8.15 -2.70
C VAL A 107 5.36 8.16 -4.22
N LEU A 108 4.24 8.63 -4.75
CA LEU A 108 3.95 8.63 -6.18
C LEU A 108 3.74 10.06 -6.68
N GLN A 109 4.36 10.41 -7.80
CA GLN A 109 4.07 11.64 -8.53
C GLN A 109 3.19 11.34 -9.74
N ARG A 110 2.16 12.15 -9.93
CA ARG A 110 1.34 12.11 -11.15
C ARG A 110 2.12 12.66 -12.33
N LYS A 111 2.15 11.90 -13.42
CA LYS A 111 2.64 12.27 -14.75
C LYS A 111 1.48 12.28 -15.75
N GLN A 112 1.74 12.64 -17.00
CA GLN A 112 0.70 12.70 -18.04
C GLN A 112 -0.05 11.36 -18.20
N ASP A 113 0.67 10.24 -18.21
CA ASP A 113 0.11 8.92 -18.51
C ASP A 113 0.09 7.96 -17.31
N GLY A 114 0.28 8.45 -16.08
CA GLY A 114 0.25 7.58 -14.90
C GLY A 114 0.93 8.15 -13.67
N TRP A 115 1.38 7.24 -12.81
CA TRP A 115 2.05 7.55 -11.55
C TRP A 115 3.47 6.99 -11.56
N GLU A 116 4.42 7.77 -11.06
CA GLU A 116 5.83 7.41 -10.96
C GLU A 116 6.28 7.41 -9.49
N MET A 117 7.01 6.38 -9.07
CA MET A 117 7.56 6.32 -7.71
C MET A 117 8.70 7.33 -7.53
N LEU A 118 8.66 8.05 -6.41
CA LEU A 118 9.72 8.96 -6.00
C LEU A 118 10.66 8.30 -4.99
N PRO A 119 11.98 8.52 -5.08
CA PRO A 119 12.97 7.92 -4.20
C PRO A 119 13.08 8.68 -2.87
N TRP A 120 11.96 8.90 -2.18
CA TRP A 120 11.90 9.72 -0.94
C TRP A 120 11.86 8.87 0.32
N VAL A 121 11.54 7.58 0.19
CA VAL A 121 11.37 6.64 1.29
C VAL A 121 12.75 6.19 1.76
N ARG A 122 13.00 6.31 3.07
CA ARG A 122 14.31 6.01 3.69
C ARG A 122 14.27 4.82 4.63
N ALA A 123 13.08 4.29 4.92
CA ALA A 123 12.90 3.18 5.84
C ALA A 123 11.90 2.17 5.30
N ALA A 124 12.17 0.89 5.58
CA ALA A 124 11.30 -0.25 5.29
C ALA A 124 11.33 -1.21 6.49
N ALA A 125 10.20 -1.86 6.77
CA ALA A 125 10.10 -2.86 7.82
C ALA A 125 10.06 -4.27 7.17
N PHE A 126 10.97 -5.14 7.60
CA PHE A 126 11.09 -6.49 7.08
C PHE A 126 10.64 -7.52 8.14
N SER A 127 9.99 -8.61 7.69
CA SER A 127 9.67 -9.78 8.53
C SER A 127 10.14 -11.07 7.89
#